data_AF-A0A0F9GZ56-F1
#
_entry.id   AF-A0A0F9GZ56-F1
#
_cell.length_a   1.000
_cell.length_b   1.000
_cell.length_c   1.000
_cell.angle_alpha   90.00
_cell.angle_beta   90.00
_cell.angle_gamma   90.00
#
_symmetry.space_group_name_H-M   'P 1'
#
loop_
_entity.id
_entity.type
_entity.pdbx_description
1 polymer ?
#
loop_
_entity_poly.entity_id
_entity_poly.type
_entity_poly.pdbx_seq_one_letter_code
_entity_poly.pdbx_strand_id
1 'polypeptide(L)' 'MIQVCSLCGAQYGQKPPYADHRETHGYCPPCNEPERLKMGAQVMV' A
#
# COMPACT_ATOMS: atom_id res chain seq x y z
N MET A 1 3.34 9.40 -9.80
CA MET A 1 3.73 9.11 -8.41
C MET A 1 3.98 7.63 -8.28
N ILE A 2 5.13 7.24 -7.71
CA ILE A 2 5.51 5.85 -7.48
C ILE A 2 4.79 5.33 -6.23
N GLN A 3 4.27 4.12 -6.26
CA GLN A 3 3.66 3.48 -5.09
C GLN A 3 4.61 2.45 -4.51
N VAL A 4 5.01 2.68 -3.26
CA VAL A 4 5.97 1.87 -2.51
C VAL A 4 5.27 1.26 -1.29
N CYS A 5 5.52 -0.01 -1.01
CA CYS A 5 4.92 -0.68 0.13
C CYS A 5 5.60 -0.22 1.43
N SER A 6 4.82 0.24 2.41
CA SER A 6 5.33 0.65 3.73
C SER A 6 5.92 -0.51 4.53
N LEU A 7 5.56 -1.76 4.22
CA LEU A 7 6.01 -2.95 4.96
C LEU A 7 7.24 -3.59 4.35
N CYS A 8 7.24 -3.82 3.04
CA CYS A 8 8.33 -4.52 2.36
C CYS A 8 9.21 -3.61 1.50
N GLY A 9 8.87 -2.32 1.36
CA GLY A 9 9.61 -1.38 0.51
C GLY A 9 9.47 -1.65 -0.99
N ALA A 10 8.66 -2.63 -1.41
CA ALA A 10 8.53 -2.98 -2.82
C ALA A 10 7.73 -1.90 -3.56
N GLN A 11 8.24 -1.47 -4.72
CA GLN A 11 7.47 -0.71 -5.68
C GLN A 11 6.43 -1.63 -6.33
N TYR A 12 5.14 -1.31 -6.14
CA TYR A 12 4.03 -2.17 -6.60
C TYR A 12 3.11 -1.49 -7.62
N GLY A 13 3.30 -0.20 -7.88
CA GLY A 13 2.45 0.53 -8.82
C GLY A 13 2.90 1.96 -9.06
N GLN A 14 2.13 2.65 -9.90
CA GLN A 14 2.24 4.09 -10.11
C GLN A 14 0.85 4.69 -10.26
N LYS A 15 0.65 5.89 -9.71
CA LYS A 15 -0.60 6.66 -9.82
C LYS A 15 -0.38 7.99 -10.53
N PRO A 16 -1.42 8.53 -11.23
CA PRO A 16 -1.34 9.83 -11.85
C PRO A 16 -1.13 10.95 -10.79
N PRO A 17 -0.42 12.04 -11.15
CA PRO A 17 0.27 12.25 -12.42
C PRO A 17 1.52 11.37 -12.56
N TYR A 18 1.69 10.73 -13.72
CA TYR A 18 2.77 9.77 -13.96
C TYR A 18 4.15 10.44 -14.11
N ALA A 19 4.18 11.71 -14.54
CA ALA A 19 5.42 12.50 -14.63
C ALA A 19 6.01 12.87 -13.26
N ASP A 20 5.22 12.76 -12.19
CA ASP A 20 5.68 13.01 -10.84
C ASP A 20 6.31 11.74 -10.27
N HIS A 21 7.62 11.74 -10.05
CA HIS A 21 8.37 10.59 -9.53
C HIS A 21 8.38 10.50 -8.01
N ARG A 22 7.58 11.32 -7.32
CA ARG A 22 7.49 11.25 -5.86
C ARG A 22 6.95 9.91 -5.42
N GLU A 23 7.51 9.42 -4.32
CA GLU A 23 7.09 8.17 -3.71
C GLU A 23 5.87 8.41 -2.83
N THR A 24 4.93 7.48 -2.93
CA THR A 24 3.74 7.43 -2.09
C THR A 24 3.68 6.06 -1.44
N HIS A 25 3.47 6.07 -0.14
CA HIS A 25 3.51 4.86 0.68
C HIS A 25 2.11 4.25 0.79
N GLY A 26 2.02 2.94 0.67
CA GLY A 26 0.79 2.18 0.81
C GLY A 26 1.06 0.71 1.11
N TYR A 27 0.06 -0.15 0.95
CA TYR A 27 0.24 -1.60 1.10
C TYR A 27 0.15 -2.27 -0.27
N CYS A 28 1.21 -2.97 -0.67
CA CYS A 28 1.16 -3.81 -1.87
C CYS A 28 0.17 -4.98 -1.65
N PRO A 29 -0.43 -5.55 -2.69
CA PRO A 29 -1.41 -6.64 -2.57
C PRO A 29 -1.03 -7.76 -1.57
N PRO A 30 0.19 -8.34 -1.62
CA PRO A 30 0.57 -9.42 -0.70
C PRO A 30 0.71 -8.97 0.76
N CYS A 31 0.99 -7.70 1.00
CA CYS A 31 1.06 -7.13 2.35
C CYS A 31 -0.29 -6.57 2.82
N ASN A 32 -1.15 -6.17 1.89
CA ASN A 32 -2.44 -5.57 2.18
C ASN A 32 -3.42 -6.59 2.73
N GLU A 33 -3.48 -7.79 2.17
CA GLU A 33 -4.37 -8.87 2.65
C GLU A 33 -4.11 -9.26 4.12
N PRO A 34 -2.87 -9.57 4.56
CA PRO A 34 -2.62 -9.88 5.96
C PRO A 34 -2.83 -8.67 6.88
N GLU A 35 -2.52 -7.45 6.44
CA GLU A 35 -2.79 -6.24 7.24
C GLU A 35 -4.29 -5.98 7.39
N ARG A 36 -5.07 -6.16 6.33
CA ARG A 36 -6.53 -6.06 6.37
C ARG A 36 -7.15 -7.13 7.26
N LEU A 37 -6.58 -8.35 7.29
CA LEU A 37 -7.04 -9.40 8.19
C LEU A 37 -6.75 -9.05 9.65
N LYS A 38 -5.58 -8.47 9.95
CA LYS A 38 -5.24 -7.97 11.30
C LYS A 38 -6.17 -6.83 11.74
N MET A 39 -6.50 -5.91 10.84
CA MET A 39 -7.38 -4.76 11.12
C MET A 39 -8.87 -5.14 11.14
N GLY A 40 -9.28 -6.14 10.36
CA GLY A 40 -10.66 -6.66 10.30
C GLY A 40 -11.13 -7.37 11.56
N ALA A 41 -10.21 -7.72 12.48
CA ALA A 41 -10.56 -8.16 13.84
C ALA A 41 -11.06 -7.01 14.74
N GLN A 42 -11.03 -5.75 14.27
CA GLN A 42 -11.37 -4.55 15.05
C GLN A 42 -12.62 -3.80 14.56
N VAL A 43 -13.54 -4.44 13.83
CA VAL A 43 -14.87 -3.86 13.56
C VAL A 43 -15.96 -4.90 13.85
N MET A 44 -16.18 -5.12 15.14
CA MET A 44 -17.47 -5.55 15.69
C MET A 44 -17.83 -4.56 16.80
N VAL A 45 -18.45 -3.44 16.45
CA VAL A 45 -19.27 -2.57 17.32
C VAL A 45 -20.49 -2.18 16.51
#